data_AF-A0A1D2TZL7-F1
#
_entry.id   AF-A0A1D2TZL7-F1
#
_cell.length_a   1.000
_cell.length_b   1.000
_cell.length_c   1.000
_cell.angle_alpha   90.00
_cell.angle_beta   90.00
_cell.angle_gamma   90.00
#
_symmetry.space_group_name_H-M   'P 1'
#
loop_
_entity.id
_entity.type
_entity.pdbx_description
1 polymer ?
#
loop_
_entity_poly.entity_id
_entity_poly.type
_entity_poly.pdbx_seq_one_letter_code
_entity_poly.pdbx_strand_id
1 'polypeptide(L)'
;MLNMTDRDATLDRFADAFIETTDSYRIARGDDVIHAPMPDGEVVARATEFLVTTLFDVLRDTRLEAMADRIAWGIVHSFHKVAGQIEGEADKAAMAVRRLIEQNDGSEIGSVELEEAQMLCQSLDETQDALACMRDYAAATYHAEAGRPWSAPRASLVSSKRTASVVAATDYLAARRKRHIDARAPKGPVVIFSGGQVWEDHRLLYAALDSIKVRVPTMVLATTGQDKGCDAIAAAWAARNACHLIPFSLDRKLGNRAGFARNEQLLRLRPVEAVVCQGSGLQSHLAREVRRLGIPAHFFALADQHHNRAIR
;
A
#
# COMPACT_ATOMS: atom_id res chain seq x y z
N MET A 1 12.21 0.66 -29.31
CA MET A 1 12.99 1.72 -28.63
C MET A 1 12.12 2.23 -27.49
N LEU A 2 12.27 1.69 -26.28
CA LEU A 2 11.58 2.20 -25.10
C LEU A 2 12.07 3.62 -24.85
N ASN A 3 11.14 4.57 -24.66
CA ASN A 3 11.47 5.95 -24.31
C ASN A 3 12.34 5.94 -23.04
N MET A 4 13.42 6.73 -22.98
CA MET A 4 14.30 6.82 -21.80
C MET A 4 13.52 7.02 -20.49
N THR A 5 12.45 7.81 -20.54
CA THR A 5 11.56 8.08 -19.40
C THR A 5 10.78 6.86 -18.91
N ASP A 6 10.46 5.91 -19.78
CA ASP A 6 9.73 4.67 -19.43
C ASP A 6 10.70 3.62 -18.85
N ARG A 7 11.96 3.64 -19.30
CA ARG A 7 13.05 2.85 -18.73
C ARG A 7 13.39 3.30 -17.31
N ASP A 8 13.56 4.61 -17.09
CA ASP A 8 13.86 5.17 -15.76
C ASP A 8 12.72 4.88 -14.76
N ALA A 9 11.45 5.07 -15.16
CA ALA A 9 10.31 4.74 -14.29
C ALA A 9 10.17 3.24 -13.98
N THR A 10 10.68 2.36 -14.86
CA THR A 10 10.73 0.91 -14.64
C THR A 10 11.86 0.54 -13.68
N LEU A 11 13.02 1.21 -13.79
CA LEU A 11 14.15 1.07 -12.88
C LEU A 11 13.84 1.60 -11.48
N ASP A 12 13.11 2.71 -11.37
CA ASP A 12 12.66 3.25 -10.08
C ASP A 12 11.77 2.24 -9.33
N ARG A 13 10.78 1.66 -10.03
CA ARG A 13 9.94 0.59 -9.46
C ARG A 13 10.72 -0.68 -9.15
N PHE A 14 11.82 -0.91 -9.87
CA PHE A 14 12.71 -2.03 -9.60
C PHE A 14 13.49 -1.81 -8.33
N ALA A 15 14.10 -0.62 -8.18
CA ALA A 15 14.83 -0.24 -6.98
C ALA A 15 13.96 -0.30 -5.71
N ASP A 16 12.69 0.12 -5.81
CA ASP A 16 11.73 0.05 -4.71
C ASP A 16 11.53 -1.38 -4.15
N ALA A 17 11.61 -2.41 -5.00
CA ALA A 17 11.45 -3.82 -4.59
C ALA A 17 12.67 -4.40 -3.87
N PHE A 18 13.79 -3.67 -3.85
CA PHE A 18 15.04 -4.06 -3.19
C PHE A 18 15.39 -3.16 -1.99
N ILE A 19 14.44 -2.32 -1.56
CA ILE A 19 14.57 -1.57 -0.31
C ILE A 19 14.31 -2.51 0.86
N GLU A 20 15.22 -2.53 1.83
CA GLU A 20 15.03 -3.28 3.08
C GLU A 20 13.78 -2.80 3.82
N THR A 21 12.84 -3.71 4.00
CA THR A 21 11.60 -3.48 4.75
C THR A 21 11.66 -4.09 6.15
N THR A 22 12.62 -4.98 6.39
CA THR A 22 12.82 -5.66 7.68
C THR A 22 14.30 -5.77 8.06
N ASP A 23 14.62 -5.61 9.35
CA ASP A 23 16.00 -5.77 9.88
C ASP A 23 16.38 -7.25 10.11
N SER A 24 15.45 -8.18 9.92
CA SER A 24 15.58 -9.59 10.30
C SER A 24 14.86 -10.47 9.30
N TYR A 25 15.61 -11.35 8.66
CA TYR A 25 15.17 -12.07 7.47
C TYR A 25 15.28 -13.59 7.66
N ARG A 26 14.28 -14.35 7.20
CA ARG A 26 14.27 -15.82 7.26
C ARG A 26 13.38 -16.41 6.16
N ILE A 27 13.87 -17.44 5.46
CA ILE A 27 13.12 -18.09 4.37
C ILE A 27 12.36 -19.34 4.81
N ALA A 28 12.94 -20.18 5.67
CA ALA A 28 12.23 -21.35 6.19
C ALA A 28 12.09 -21.32 7.71
N ARG A 29 11.02 -21.95 8.20
CA ARG A 29 10.79 -22.07 9.65
C ARG A 29 11.89 -22.92 10.28
N GLY A 30 12.55 -22.37 11.30
CA GLY A 30 13.65 -23.04 12.00
C GLY A 30 15.04 -22.71 11.46
N ASP A 31 15.14 -21.96 10.36
CA ASP A 31 16.41 -21.41 9.91
C ASP A 31 16.92 -20.33 10.89
N ASP A 32 18.22 -20.07 10.90
CA ASP A 32 18.76 -18.94 11.63
C ASP A 32 18.27 -17.61 11.04
N VAL A 33 18.11 -16.59 11.88
CA VAL A 33 17.77 -15.24 11.43
C VAL A 33 18.97 -14.64 10.71
N ILE A 34 18.74 -14.10 9.53
CA ILE A 34 19.72 -13.44 8.68
C ILE A 34 19.56 -11.93 8.83
N HIS A 35 20.68 -11.22 8.95
CA HIS A 35 20.76 -9.75 8.98
C HIS A 35 21.58 -9.20 7.81
N ALA A 36 21.77 -10.01 6.76
CA ALA A 36 22.46 -9.59 5.55
C ALA A 36 21.58 -8.58 4.79
N PRO A 37 22.18 -7.56 4.17
CA PRO A 37 21.44 -6.53 3.47
C PRO A 37 20.80 -7.06 2.19
N MET A 38 19.77 -6.35 1.71
CA MET A 38 19.23 -6.58 0.36
C MET A 38 20.29 -6.23 -0.69
N PRO A 39 20.32 -6.94 -1.83
CA PRO A 39 21.22 -6.59 -2.91
C PRO A 39 20.79 -5.26 -3.56
N ASP A 40 21.75 -4.50 -4.07
CA ASP A 40 21.48 -3.24 -4.76
C ASP A 40 20.55 -3.45 -5.96
N GLY A 41 19.40 -2.76 -5.95
CA GLY A 41 18.36 -2.93 -6.96
C GLY A 41 18.81 -2.60 -8.38
N GLU A 42 19.66 -1.59 -8.59
CA GLU A 42 20.19 -1.28 -9.92
C GLU A 42 21.14 -2.37 -10.42
N VAL A 43 21.99 -2.89 -9.52
CA VAL A 43 22.90 -4.00 -9.85
C VAL A 43 22.11 -5.24 -10.23
N VAL A 44 21.05 -5.56 -9.49
CA VAL A 44 20.19 -6.70 -9.81
C VAL A 44 19.44 -6.49 -11.13
N ALA A 45 18.90 -5.28 -11.39
CA ALA A 45 18.26 -4.97 -12.67
C ALA A 45 19.20 -5.19 -13.86
N ARG A 46 20.44 -4.70 -13.77
CA ARG A 46 21.46 -4.89 -14.80
C ARG A 46 21.83 -6.36 -14.98
N ALA A 47 21.97 -7.10 -13.88
CA ALA A 47 22.25 -8.53 -13.94
C ALA A 47 21.11 -9.30 -14.62
N THR A 48 19.85 -8.96 -14.30
CA THR A 48 18.66 -9.52 -14.95
C THR A 48 18.60 -9.19 -16.43
N GLU A 49 18.93 -7.95 -16.83
CA GLU A 49 19.06 -7.54 -18.23
C GLU A 49 20.08 -8.43 -18.95
N PHE A 50 21.29 -8.53 -18.39
CA PHE A 50 22.40 -9.27 -18.98
C PHE A 50 22.12 -10.76 -19.13
N LEU A 51 21.39 -11.39 -18.20
CA LEU A 51 21.00 -12.79 -18.34
C LEU A 51 20.20 -13.03 -19.63
N VAL A 52 19.36 -12.08 -20.02
CA VAL A 52 18.50 -12.20 -21.20
C VAL A 52 19.22 -11.70 -22.46
N THR A 53 19.78 -10.50 -22.44
CA THR A 53 20.39 -9.87 -23.64
C THR A 53 21.64 -10.58 -24.11
N THR A 54 22.54 -10.97 -23.20
CA THR A 54 23.79 -11.65 -23.55
C THR A 54 23.53 -12.96 -24.30
N LEU A 55 22.46 -13.68 -23.94
CA LEU A 55 22.07 -14.90 -24.64
C LEU A 55 21.66 -14.61 -26.09
N PHE A 56 20.88 -13.55 -26.34
CA PHE A 56 20.55 -13.15 -27.69
C PHE A 56 21.79 -12.69 -28.45
N ASP A 57 22.65 -11.87 -27.84
CA ASP A 57 23.86 -11.34 -28.47
C ASP A 57 24.84 -12.42 -28.94
N VAL A 58 25.07 -13.45 -28.12
CA VAL A 58 26.01 -14.54 -28.45
C VAL A 58 25.44 -15.48 -29.52
N LEU A 59 24.12 -15.63 -29.61
CA LEU A 59 23.48 -16.53 -30.56
C LEU A 59 23.04 -15.86 -31.87
N ARG A 60 22.99 -14.53 -31.92
CA ARG A 60 22.64 -13.74 -33.11
C ARG A 60 23.60 -14.02 -34.26
N ASP A 61 23.07 -14.13 -35.48
CA ASP A 61 23.82 -14.42 -36.71
C ASP A 61 24.57 -15.77 -36.68
N THR A 62 24.17 -16.68 -35.78
CA THR A 62 24.70 -18.04 -35.71
C THR A 62 23.67 -19.07 -36.14
N ARG A 63 24.13 -20.32 -36.36
CA ARG A 63 23.23 -21.46 -36.62
C ARG A 63 22.25 -21.75 -35.48
N LEU A 64 22.48 -21.20 -34.29
CA LEU A 64 21.69 -21.43 -33.09
C LEU A 64 20.74 -20.27 -32.75
N GLU A 65 20.68 -19.22 -33.57
CA GLU A 65 19.85 -18.04 -33.31
C GLU A 65 18.38 -18.40 -33.03
N ALA A 66 17.82 -19.35 -33.78
CA ALA A 66 16.45 -19.83 -33.60
C ALA A 66 16.19 -20.45 -32.22
N MET A 67 17.23 -20.86 -31.49
CA MET A 67 17.12 -21.42 -30.13
C MET A 67 17.14 -20.35 -29.03
N ALA A 68 17.65 -19.14 -29.33
CA ALA A 68 17.79 -18.06 -28.35
C ALA A 68 16.47 -17.75 -27.65
N ASP A 69 15.40 -17.64 -28.44
CA ASP A 69 14.05 -17.39 -27.92
C ASP A 69 13.58 -18.45 -26.91
N ARG A 70 13.78 -19.74 -27.21
CA ARG A 70 13.33 -20.83 -26.33
C ARG A 70 14.09 -20.84 -25.01
N ILE A 71 15.39 -20.57 -25.05
CA ILE A 71 16.25 -20.52 -23.86
C ILE A 71 15.92 -19.27 -23.04
N ALA A 72 15.80 -18.10 -23.68
CA ALA A 72 15.47 -16.83 -23.02
C ALA A 72 14.08 -16.88 -22.36
N TRP A 73 13.10 -17.49 -23.03
CA TRP A 73 11.80 -17.76 -22.44
C TRP A 73 11.93 -18.59 -21.14
N GLY A 74 12.83 -19.58 -21.12
CA GLY A 74 13.13 -20.40 -19.96
C GLY A 74 13.79 -19.64 -18.80
N ILE A 75 14.62 -18.64 -19.11
CA ILE A 75 15.20 -17.73 -18.10
C ILE A 75 14.09 -16.93 -17.41
N VAL A 76 13.19 -16.30 -18.18
CA VAL A 76 12.06 -15.57 -17.57
C VAL A 76 11.16 -16.53 -16.78
N HIS A 77 10.97 -17.75 -17.28
CA HIS A 77 10.16 -18.77 -16.61
C HIS A 77 10.76 -19.24 -15.28
N SER A 78 12.08 -19.24 -15.11
CA SER A 78 12.70 -19.63 -13.84
C SER A 78 12.33 -18.64 -12.73
N PHE A 79 12.43 -17.32 -12.99
CA PHE A 79 11.98 -16.29 -12.06
C PHE A 79 10.50 -16.43 -11.74
N HIS A 80 9.67 -16.62 -12.77
CA HIS A 80 8.24 -16.83 -12.59
C HIS A 80 7.93 -18.03 -11.68
N LYS A 81 8.62 -19.15 -11.89
CA LYS A 81 8.43 -20.37 -11.12
C LYS A 81 8.79 -20.18 -9.65
N VAL A 82 9.94 -19.59 -9.37
CA VAL A 82 10.39 -19.38 -7.98
C VAL A 82 9.52 -18.33 -7.28
N ALA A 83 9.18 -17.23 -7.94
CA ALA A 83 8.27 -16.23 -7.40
C ALA A 83 6.92 -16.85 -6.99
N GLY A 84 6.34 -17.72 -7.82
CA GLY A 84 5.09 -18.41 -7.49
C GLY A 84 5.22 -19.46 -6.37
N GLN A 85 6.40 -20.06 -6.18
CA GLN A 85 6.66 -20.94 -5.03
C GLN A 85 6.66 -20.15 -3.73
N ILE A 86 7.41 -19.03 -3.70
CA ILE A 86 7.48 -18.14 -2.53
C ILE A 86 6.12 -17.50 -2.23
N GLU A 87 5.36 -17.08 -3.24
CA GLU A 87 3.98 -16.58 -3.06
C GLU A 87 3.11 -17.61 -2.33
N GLY A 88 3.18 -18.89 -2.73
CA GLY A 88 2.46 -19.97 -2.06
C GLY A 88 2.94 -20.28 -0.65
N GLU A 89 4.19 -19.92 -0.30
CA GLU A 89 4.74 -20.03 1.04
C GLU A 89 4.33 -18.84 1.92
N ALA A 90 4.38 -17.63 1.36
CA ALA A 90 3.90 -16.39 1.99
C ALA A 90 2.41 -16.49 2.37
N ASP A 91 1.57 -16.99 1.46
CA ASP A 91 0.14 -17.24 1.73
C ASP A 91 -0.07 -18.18 2.92
N LYS A 92 0.75 -19.24 3.03
CA LYS A 92 0.68 -20.17 4.17
C LYS A 92 1.15 -19.51 5.47
N ALA A 93 2.23 -18.73 5.43
CA ALA A 93 2.73 -17.98 6.57
C ALA A 93 1.69 -16.97 7.07
N ALA A 94 1.05 -16.22 6.16
CA ALA A 94 -0.02 -15.28 6.49
C ALA A 94 -1.23 -15.97 7.15
N MET A 95 -1.63 -17.14 6.66
CA MET A 95 -2.66 -17.95 7.31
C MET A 95 -2.24 -18.41 8.72
N ALA A 96 -0.97 -18.78 8.91
CA ALA A 96 -0.45 -19.17 10.22
C ALA A 96 -0.46 -18.00 11.22
N VAL A 97 0.00 -16.82 10.81
CA VAL A 97 -0.06 -15.58 11.62
C VAL A 97 -1.50 -15.30 12.04
N ARG A 98 -2.44 -15.36 11.11
CA ARG A 98 -3.87 -15.12 11.41
C ARG A 98 -4.40 -16.11 12.43
N ARG A 99 -4.08 -17.40 12.28
CA ARG A 99 -4.48 -18.44 13.21
C ARG A 99 -3.91 -18.20 14.62
N LEU A 100 -2.63 -17.81 14.72
CA LEU A 100 -1.99 -17.51 16.00
C LEU A 100 -2.62 -16.30 16.69
N ILE A 101 -3.00 -15.26 15.95
CA ILE A 101 -3.75 -14.12 16.50
C ILE A 101 -5.12 -14.56 17.05
N GLU A 102 -5.84 -15.42 16.31
CA GLU A 102 -7.14 -15.93 16.72
C GLU A 102 -7.06 -16.86 17.95
N GLN A 103 -5.91 -17.51 18.15
CA GLN A 103 -5.65 -18.47 19.24
C GLN A 103 -4.87 -17.85 20.41
N ASN A 104 -4.51 -16.57 20.33
CA ASN A 104 -3.65 -15.93 21.31
C ASN A 104 -4.30 -15.89 22.69
N ASP A 105 -3.66 -16.56 23.65
CA ASP A 105 -4.07 -16.65 25.05
C ASP A 105 -3.32 -15.64 25.96
N GLY A 106 -2.42 -14.84 25.39
CA GLY A 106 -1.59 -13.88 26.11
C GLY A 106 -0.38 -14.49 26.81
N SER A 107 -0.06 -15.76 26.55
CA SER A 107 1.17 -16.38 27.06
C SER A 107 2.42 -15.81 26.38
N GLU A 108 3.54 -15.82 27.10
CA GLU A 108 4.85 -15.45 26.53
C GLU A 108 5.23 -16.37 25.37
N ILE A 109 4.93 -17.66 25.50
CA ILE A 109 5.19 -18.67 24.45
C ILE A 109 4.37 -18.33 23.19
N GLY A 110 3.07 -18.07 23.32
CA GLY A 110 2.22 -17.69 22.20
C GLY A 110 2.61 -16.35 21.56
N SER A 111 3.17 -15.43 22.36
CA SER A 111 3.68 -14.15 21.86
C SER A 111 4.94 -14.33 21.01
N VAL A 112 5.88 -15.16 21.47
CA VAL A 112 7.10 -15.50 20.70
C VAL A 112 6.75 -16.22 19.40
N GLU A 113 5.86 -17.22 19.45
CA GLU A 113 5.44 -17.95 18.24
C GLU A 113 4.77 -17.03 17.20
N LEU A 114 4.00 -16.04 17.66
CA LEU A 114 3.38 -15.05 16.78
C LEU A 114 4.42 -14.12 16.15
N GLU A 115 5.39 -13.64 16.92
CA GLU A 115 6.48 -12.79 16.42
C GLU A 115 7.32 -13.52 15.37
N GLU A 116 7.68 -14.80 15.60
CA GLU A 116 8.40 -15.62 14.64
C GLU A 116 7.60 -15.84 13.34
N ALA A 117 6.30 -16.11 13.45
CA ALA A 117 5.44 -16.30 12.30
C ALA A 117 5.27 -14.98 11.50
N GLN A 118 5.22 -13.84 12.19
CA GLN A 118 5.15 -12.52 11.55
C GLN A 118 6.44 -12.20 10.80
N MET A 119 7.61 -12.44 11.41
CA MET A 119 8.91 -12.26 10.76
C MET A 119 9.03 -13.10 9.49
N LEU A 120 8.69 -14.40 9.57
CA LEU A 120 8.73 -15.30 8.41
C LEU A 120 7.79 -14.81 7.29
N CYS A 121 6.59 -14.37 7.64
CA CYS A 121 5.64 -13.82 6.67
C CYS A 121 6.22 -12.59 5.96
N GLN A 122 6.77 -11.64 6.71
CA GLN A 122 7.35 -10.42 6.14
C GLN A 122 8.56 -10.73 5.26
N SER A 123 9.44 -11.65 5.68
CA SER A 123 10.59 -12.09 4.88
C SER A 123 10.16 -12.72 3.55
N LEU A 124 9.12 -13.56 3.56
CA LEU A 124 8.58 -14.20 2.36
C LEU A 124 7.91 -13.18 1.43
N ASP A 125 7.18 -12.19 1.98
CA ASP A 125 6.60 -11.10 1.20
C ASP A 125 7.68 -10.26 0.51
N GLU A 126 8.72 -9.85 1.23
CA GLU A 126 9.89 -9.11 0.69
C GLU A 126 10.61 -9.91 -0.41
N THR A 127 10.79 -11.22 -0.20
CA THR A 127 11.37 -12.13 -1.19
C THR A 127 10.50 -12.24 -2.45
N GLN A 128 9.18 -12.33 -2.26
CA GLN A 128 8.21 -12.48 -3.35
C GLN A 128 8.19 -11.23 -4.23
N ASP A 129 8.18 -10.05 -3.62
CA ASP A 129 8.20 -8.77 -4.33
C ASP A 129 9.48 -8.61 -5.17
N ALA A 130 10.65 -8.92 -4.59
CA ALA A 130 11.93 -8.88 -5.31
C ALA A 130 11.95 -9.84 -6.52
N LEU A 131 11.53 -11.09 -6.33
CA LEU A 131 11.51 -12.09 -7.41
C LEU A 131 10.47 -11.78 -8.50
N ALA A 132 9.30 -11.24 -8.11
CA ALA A 132 8.29 -10.80 -9.06
C ALA A 132 8.80 -9.62 -9.91
N CYS A 133 9.55 -8.71 -9.30
CA CYS A 133 10.17 -7.60 -10.01
C CYS A 133 11.24 -8.06 -11.01
N MET A 134 12.12 -8.98 -10.59
CA MET A 134 13.08 -9.64 -11.50
C MET A 134 12.40 -10.32 -12.68
N ARG A 135 11.29 -11.04 -12.44
CA ARG A 135 10.50 -11.69 -13.50
C ARG A 135 9.99 -10.66 -14.51
N ASP A 136 9.37 -9.57 -14.03
CA ASP A 136 8.73 -8.59 -14.90
C ASP A 136 9.76 -7.81 -15.72
N TYR A 137 10.91 -7.48 -15.12
CA TYR A 137 12.02 -6.87 -15.83
C TYR A 137 12.66 -7.80 -16.86
N ALA A 138 12.86 -9.08 -16.52
CA ALA A 138 13.32 -10.09 -17.48
C ALA A 138 12.33 -10.28 -18.63
N ALA A 139 11.03 -10.26 -18.35
CA ALA A 139 9.97 -10.36 -19.37
C ALA A 139 9.95 -9.16 -20.32
N ALA A 140 10.14 -7.94 -19.79
CA ALA A 140 10.26 -6.73 -20.59
C ALA A 140 11.51 -6.77 -21.49
N THR A 141 12.64 -7.22 -20.94
CA THR A 141 13.89 -7.40 -21.69
C THR A 141 13.75 -8.44 -22.79
N TYR A 142 13.13 -9.58 -22.48
CA TYR A 142 12.79 -10.60 -23.48
C TYR A 142 11.89 -10.05 -24.58
N HIS A 143 10.89 -9.24 -24.23
CA HIS A 143 9.99 -8.65 -25.23
C HIS A 143 10.74 -7.72 -26.19
N ALA A 144 11.69 -6.93 -25.66
CA ALA A 144 12.53 -6.04 -26.45
C ALA A 144 13.43 -6.81 -27.45
N GLU A 145 14.00 -7.95 -27.05
CA GLU A 145 14.86 -8.78 -27.90
C GLU A 145 14.08 -9.67 -28.88
N ALA A 146 13.02 -10.35 -28.40
CA ALA A 146 12.28 -11.34 -29.18
C ALA A 146 11.14 -10.75 -30.02
N GLY A 147 10.77 -9.48 -29.80
CA GLY A 147 9.68 -8.79 -30.49
C GLY A 147 8.27 -9.28 -30.13
N ARG A 148 8.13 -10.22 -29.18
CA ARG A 148 6.85 -10.77 -28.71
C ARG A 148 6.78 -10.81 -27.18
N PRO A 149 5.61 -10.62 -26.59
CA PRO A 149 5.50 -10.62 -25.14
C PRO A 149 5.78 -12.01 -24.58
N TRP A 150 6.45 -12.06 -23.42
CA TRP A 150 6.55 -13.31 -22.68
C TRP A 150 5.18 -13.72 -22.15
N SER A 151 4.88 -15.02 -22.18
CA SER A 151 3.70 -15.59 -21.56
C SER A 151 4.06 -16.87 -20.81
N ALA A 152 3.52 -17.01 -19.59
CA ALA A 152 3.66 -18.23 -18.81
C ALA A 152 3.01 -19.40 -19.57
N PRO A 153 3.53 -20.65 -19.42
CA PRO A 153 2.86 -21.81 -19.98
C PRO A 153 1.42 -21.83 -19.47
N ARG A 154 0.46 -22.07 -20.37
CA ARG A 154 -0.84 -22.57 -19.91
C ARG A 154 -0.55 -23.80 -19.07
N ALA A 155 -0.92 -23.77 -17.80
CA ALA A 155 -0.94 -24.98 -17.00
C ALA A 155 -1.83 -25.99 -17.74
N SER A 156 -1.21 -26.94 -18.44
CA SER A 156 -1.90 -28.08 -19.03
C SER A 156 -2.23 -29.02 -17.87
N LEU A 157 -3.17 -28.59 -17.03
CA LEU A 157 -3.93 -29.47 -16.18
C LEU A 157 -5.25 -29.65 -16.89
N VAL A 158 -5.50 -30.90 -17.27
CA VAL A 158 -6.80 -31.48 -17.59
C VAL A 158 -7.90 -30.79 -16.78
N SER A 159 -8.57 -29.83 -17.41
CA SER A 159 -9.95 -29.38 -17.17
C SER A 159 -10.13 -28.02 -17.83
N SER A 160 -10.76 -28.02 -19.00
CA SER A 160 -11.25 -26.86 -19.74
C SER A 160 -12.39 -26.09 -19.03
N LYS A 161 -12.43 -26.10 -17.68
CA LYS A 161 -13.49 -25.49 -16.86
C LYS A 161 -13.04 -24.55 -15.75
N ARG A 162 -11.76 -24.19 -15.66
CA ARG A 162 -11.33 -23.03 -14.85
C ARG A 162 -11.11 -21.83 -15.77
N THR A 163 -12.21 -21.43 -16.40
CA THR A 163 -12.27 -20.42 -17.45
C THR A 163 -11.84 -19.06 -16.91
N ALA A 164 -11.36 -18.19 -17.80
CA ALA A 164 -10.96 -16.80 -17.59
C ALA A 164 -11.81 -15.97 -16.60
N SER A 165 -13.05 -16.36 -16.33
CA SER A 165 -13.90 -15.81 -15.26
C SER A 165 -13.29 -15.91 -13.85
N VAL A 166 -12.50 -16.94 -13.53
CA VAL A 166 -11.85 -17.07 -12.21
C VAL A 166 -10.61 -16.19 -12.14
N VAL A 167 -9.80 -16.15 -13.20
CA VAL A 167 -8.63 -15.25 -13.30
C VAL A 167 -9.09 -13.79 -13.29
N ALA A 168 -10.09 -13.45 -14.10
CA ALA A 168 -10.70 -12.13 -14.10
C ALA A 168 -11.37 -11.79 -12.76
N ALA A 169 -11.93 -12.76 -12.03
CA ALA A 169 -12.46 -12.53 -10.68
C ALA A 169 -11.34 -12.30 -9.66
N THR A 170 -10.25 -13.06 -9.70
CA THR A 170 -9.09 -12.89 -8.82
C THR A 170 -8.37 -11.58 -9.11
N ASP A 171 -8.11 -11.26 -10.39
CA ASP A 171 -7.54 -9.99 -10.84
C ASP A 171 -8.47 -8.82 -10.52
N TYR A 172 -9.79 -8.99 -10.66
CA TYR A 172 -10.77 -7.99 -10.22
C TYR A 172 -10.75 -7.80 -8.71
N LEU A 173 -10.63 -8.86 -7.92
CA LEU A 173 -10.54 -8.78 -6.46
C LEU A 173 -9.20 -8.19 -6.00
N ALA A 174 -8.09 -8.53 -6.66
CA ALA A 174 -6.76 -7.97 -6.42
C ALA A 174 -6.69 -6.49 -6.84
N ALA A 175 -7.21 -6.14 -8.03
CA ALA A 175 -7.34 -4.76 -8.48
C ALA A 175 -8.34 -3.96 -7.63
N ARG A 176 -9.40 -4.58 -7.10
CA ARG A 176 -10.31 -3.96 -6.13
C ARG A 176 -9.63 -3.73 -4.79
N ARG A 177 -8.82 -4.68 -4.30
CA ARG A 177 -8.04 -4.56 -3.07
C ARG A 177 -6.97 -3.48 -3.22
N LYS A 178 -6.23 -3.47 -4.33
CA LYS A 178 -5.25 -2.45 -4.69
C LYS A 178 -5.89 -1.07 -4.87
N ARG A 179 -7.03 -0.94 -5.58
CA ARG A 179 -7.80 0.32 -5.64
C ARG A 179 -8.31 0.76 -4.27
N HIS A 180 -8.71 -0.16 -3.39
CA HIS A 180 -9.12 0.18 -2.03
C HIS A 180 -7.94 0.63 -1.16
N ILE A 181 -6.76 0.05 -1.35
CA ILE A 181 -5.52 0.43 -0.65
C ILE A 181 -5.01 1.77 -1.20
N ASP A 182 -4.88 1.91 -2.52
CA ASP A 182 -4.44 3.13 -3.22
C ASP A 182 -5.41 4.30 -3.03
N ALA A 183 -6.71 4.05 -2.87
CA ALA A 183 -7.68 5.08 -2.50
C ALA A 183 -7.57 5.52 -1.02
N ARG A 184 -6.96 4.70 -0.16
CA ARG A 184 -6.78 4.97 1.26
C ARG A 184 -5.37 5.41 1.63
N ALA A 185 -4.40 5.25 0.73
CA ALA A 185 -3.05 5.79 0.89
C ALA A 185 -3.06 7.28 0.47
N PRO A 186 -2.71 8.22 1.36
CA PRO A 186 -2.66 9.62 1.00
C PRO A 186 -1.52 9.87 0.02
N LYS A 187 -1.84 10.32 -1.21
CA LYS A 187 -0.85 10.67 -2.25
C LYS A 187 -0.35 12.12 -2.16
N GLY A 188 -0.52 12.77 -1.01
CA GLY A 188 -0.19 14.18 -0.80
C GLY A 188 -0.22 14.57 0.68
N PRO A 189 0.17 15.81 1.03
CA PRO A 189 0.23 16.28 2.41
C PRO A 189 -1.12 16.12 3.13
N VAL A 190 -1.11 15.47 4.29
CA VAL A 190 -2.35 15.14 4.99
C VAL A 190 -2.80 16.30 5.87
N VAL A 191 -4.07 16.67 5.73
CA VAL A 191 -4.77 17.59 6.65
C VAL A 191 -5.81 16.78 7.40
N ILE A 192 -5.72 16.75 8.72
CA ILE A 192 -6.71 16.03 9.54
C ILE A 192 -7.88 16.95 9.88
N PHE A 193 -9.09 16.40 9.85
CA PHE A 193 -10.29 17.12 10.20
C PHE A 193 -11.17 16.26 11.11
N SER A 194 -11.60 16.81 12.24
CA SER A 194 -12.52 16.10 13.13
C SER A 194 -13.42 17.06 13.87
N GLY A 195 -14.67 16.67 14.06
CA GLY A 195 -15.59 17.39 14.94
C GLY A 195 -16.73 16.55 15.48
N GLY A 196 -17.55 17.19 16.31
CA GLY A 196 -18.78 16.59 16.84
C GLY A 196 -19.89 16.49 15.79
N GLN A 197 -20.98 15.81 16.15
CA GLN A 197 -22.16 15.67 15.30
C GLN A 197 -23.05 16.93 15.28
N VAL A 198 -22.92 17.80 16.28
CA VAL A 198 -23.77 18.99 16.46
C VAL A 198 -23.10 20.21 15.81
N TRP A 199 -22.91 20.14 14.48
CA TRP A 199 -22.31 21.21 13.68
C TRP A 199 -23.14 21.47 12.42
N GLU A 200 -23.43 22.75 12.18
CA GLU A 200 -24.33 23.22 11.12
C GLU A 200 -23.73 24.40 10.33
N ASP A 201 -22.83 25.19 10.95
CA ASP A 201 -22.17 26.32 10.28
C ASP A 201 -21.08 25.84 9.31
N HIS A 202 -21.52 25.42 8.14
CA HIS A 202 -20.62 24.99 7.07
C HIS A 202 -19.72 26.13 6.56
N ARG A 203 -20.13 27.39 6.68
CA ARG A 203 -19.36 28.53 6.14
C ARG A 203 -18.07 28.72 6.92
N LEU A 204 -18.14 28.65 8.25
CA LEU A 204 -16.97 28.71 9.12
C LEU A 204 -15.95 27.61 8.77
N LEU A 205 -16.43 26.37 8.64
CA LEU A 205 -15.58 25.21 8.38
C LEU A 205 -15.01 25.23 6.95
N TYR A 206 -15.79 25.70 5.98
CA TYR A 206 -15.33 25.84 4.59
C TYR A 206 -14.24 26.90 4.49
N ALA A 207 -14.41 28.06 5.15
CA ALA A 207 -13.41 29.11 5.14
C ALA A 207 -12.05 28.64 5.69
N ALA A 208 -12.06 27.84 6.76
CA ALA A 208 -10.85 27.23 7.30
C ALA A 208 -10.20 26.29 6.28
N LEU A 209 -10.97 25.37 5.69
CA LEU A 209 -10.46 24.42 4.70
C LEU A 209 -9.97 25.10 3.41
N ASP A 210 -10.67 26.14 2.94
CA ASP A 210 -10.29 26.94 1.79
C ASP A 210 -8.94 27.65 2.05
N SER A 211 -8.76 28.23 3.25
CA SER A 211 -7.50 28.86 3.63
C SER A 211 -6.33 27.86 3.64
N ILE A 212 -6.56 26.62 4.07
CA ILE A 212 -5.52 25.57 4.06
C ILE A 212 -5.24 25.14 2.62
N LYS A 213 -6.28 24.95 1.80
CA LYS A 213 -6.15 24.52 0.40
C LYS A 213 -5.37 25.51 -0.45
N VAL A 214 -5.46 26.81 -0.17
CA VAL A 214 -4.63 27.84 -0.81
C VAL A 214 -3.14 27.64 -0.52
N ARG A 215 -2.78 27.27 0.72
CA ARG A 215 -1.39 27.01 1.12
C ARG A 215 -0.90 25.62 0.71
N VAL A 216 -1.80 24.64 0.68
CA VAL A 216 -1.50 23.23 0.39
C VAL A 216 -2.43 22.69 -0.71
N PRO A 217 -2.20 23.06 -1.99
CA PRO A 217 -3.11 22.73 -3.08
C PRO A 217 -3.28 21.22 -3.33
N THR A 218 -2.28 20.40 -3.01
CA THR A 218 -2.29 18.93 -3.19
C THR A 218 -2.74 18.18 -1.94
N MET A 219 -3.30 18.88 -0.94
CA MET A 219 -3.66 18.25 0.33
C MET A 219 -4.68 17.12 0.17
N VAL A 220 -4.57 16.14 1.06
CA VAL A 220 -5.54 15.06 1.27
C VAL A 220 -6.22 15.26 2.61
N LEU A 221 -7.55 15.23 2.63
CA LEU A 221 -8.33 15.45 3.85
C LEU A 221 -8.61 14.11 4.53
N ALA A 222 -8.11 13.93 5.75
CA ALA A 222 -8.38 12.73 6.55
C ALA A 222 -9.40 13.04 7.65
N THR A 223 -10.55 12.35 7.67
CA THR A 223 -11.64 12.62 8.63
C THR A 223 -11.91 11.45 9.56
N THR A 224 -12.69 11.69 10.61
CA THR A 224 -13.15 10.65 11.53
C THR A 224 -14.32 9.80 11.02
N GLY A 225 -14.75 10.03 9.77
CA GLY A 225 -15.75 9.23 9.06
C GLY A 225 -17.14 9.24 9.67
N GLN A 226 -17.54 10.31 10.37
CA GLN A 226 -18.91 10.43 10.88
C GLN A 226 -19.88 10.89 9.77
N ASP A 227 -21.05 10.25 9.69
CA ASP A 227 -22.06 10.56 8.65
C ASP A 227 -22.83 11.87 8.90
N LYS A 228 -22.57 12.57 10.01
CA LYS A 228 -23.30 13.77 10.44
C LYS A 228 -22.37 14.82 11.02
N GLY A 229 -22.85 16.06 11.06
CA GLY A 229 -22.15 17.19 11.65
C GLY A 229 -20.88 17.56 10.90
N CYS A 230 -19.80 17.78 11.65
CA CYS A 230 -18.54 18.30 11.13
C CYS A 230 -17.97 17.48 9.97
N ASP A 231 -17.91 16.15 10.11
CA ASP A 231 -17.30 15.28 9.10
C ASP A 231 -18.14 15.23 7.81
N ALA A 232 -19.47 15.33 7.92
CA ALA A 232 -20.35 15.42 6.75
C ALA A 232 -20.15 16.76 6.01
N ILE A 233 -19.98 17.86 6.75
CA ILE A 233 -19.64 19.16 6.18
C ILE A 233 -18.29 19.10 5.45
N ALA A 234 -17.27 18.53 6.09
CA ALA A 234 -15.94 18.34 5.49
C ALA A 234 -15.97 17.44 4.24
N ALA A 235 -16.77 16.37 4.27
CA ALA A 235 -16.95 15.51 3.11
C ALA A 235 -17.59 16.25 1.93
N ALA A 236 -18.61 17.08 2.19
CA ALA A 236 -19.24 17.92 1.18
C ALA A 236 -18.26 18.97 0.61
N TRP A 237 -17.42 19.57 1.47
CA TRP A 237 -16.37 20.49 1.04
C TRP A 237 -15.35 19.80 0.12
N ALA A 238 -14.88 18.61 0.51
CA ALA A 238 -13.88 17.86 -0.23
C ALA A 238 -14.41 17.48 -1.62
N ALA A 239 -15.66 17.02 -1.70
CA ALA A 239 -16.32 16.71 -2.97
C ALA A 239 -16.44 17.94 -3.89
N ARG A 240 -16.81 19.11 -3.34
CA ARG A 240 -16.92 20.36 -4.09
C ARG A 240 -15.58 20.84 -4.67
N ASN A 241 -14.49 20.62 -3.95
CA ASN A 241 -13.17 21.15 -4.29
C ASN A 241 -12.23 20.10 -4.92
N ALA A 242 -12.77 18.94 -5.34
CA ALA A 242 -12.01 17.80 -5.84
C ALA A 242 -10.82 17.42 -4.94
N CYS A 243 -10.99 17.58 -3.62
CA CYS A 243 -9.99 17.21 -2.63
C CYS A 243 -10.19 15.74 -2.26
N HIS A 244 -9.11 14.95 -2.31
CA HIS A 244 -9.17 13.55 -1.92
C HIS A 244 -9.51 13.43 -0.43
N LEU A 245 -10.49 12.58 -0.10
CA LEU A 245 -11.02 12.40 1.25
C LEU A 245 -10.79 10.96 1.71
N ILE A 246 -10.16 10.79 2.87
CA ILE A 246 -9.93 9.48 3.49
C ILE A 246 -10.66 9.44 4.84
N PRO A 247 -11.83 8.80 4.93
CA PRO A 247 -12.52 8.62 6.19
C PRO A 247 -11.92 7.46 7.00
N PHE A 248 -11.59 7.71 8.26
CA PHE A 248 -11.11 6.70 9.20
C PHE A 248 -12.27 6.18 10.04
N SER A 249 -12.74 4.97 9.72
CA SER A 249 -13.78 4.29 10.50
C SER A 249 -13.25 3.73 11.81
N LEU A 250 -14.13 3.60 12.81
CA LEU A 250 -13.81 2.95 14.07
C LEU A 250 -13.59 1.45 13.87
N ASP A 251 -12.47 0.93 14.39
CA ASP A 251 -12.30 -0.52 14.52
C ASP A 251 -13.09 -1.02 15.73
N ARG A 252 -14.27 -1.59 15.46
CA ARG A 252 -15.19 -2.08 16.49
C ARG A 252 -14.60 -3.21 17.34
N LYS A 253 -13.54 -3.89 16.88
CA LYS A 253 -12.87 -4.95 17.64
C LYS A 253 -12.12 -4.41 18.86
N LEU A 254 -11.73 -3.13 18.84
CA LEU A 254 -11.00 -2.47 19.93
C LEU A 254 -11.91 -1.95 21.05
N GLY A 255 -13.23 -2.15 20.95
CA GLY A 255 -14.21 -1.75 21.96
C GLY A 255 -14.09 -0.27 22.33
N ASN A 256 -14.00 0.01 23.64
CA ASN A 256 -13.93 1.37 24.17
C ASN A 256 -12.68 2.17 23.72
N ARG A 257 -11.62 1.50 23.26
CA ARG A 257 -10.39 2.17 22.79
C ARG A 257 -10.43 2.54 21.31
N ALA A 258 -11.43 2.08 20.55
CA ALA A 258 -11.51 2.26 19.11
C ALA A 258 -11.37 3.72 18.66
N GLY A 259 -12.00 4.65 19.38
CA GLY A 259 -11.93 6.07 19.06
C GLY A 259 -10.55 6.69 19.29
N PHE A 260 -9.85 6.27 20.35
CA PHE A 260 -8.50 6.73 20.66
C PHE A 260 -7.49 6.17 19.65
N ALA A 261 -7.57 4.87 19.37
CA ALA A 261 -6.74 4.21 18.37
C ALA A 261 -6.92 4.83 16.98
N ARG A 262 -8.14 5.18 16.57
CA ARG A 262 -8.40 5.91 15.33
C ARG A 262 -7.73 7.30 15.32
N ASN A 263 -7.78 8.04 16.42
CA ASN A 263 -7.11 9.33 16.51
C ASN A 263 -5.59 9.17 16.39
N GLU A 264 -5.01 8.15 17.02
CA GLU A 264 -3.58 7.82 16.86
C GLU A 264 -3.25 7.50 15.40
N GLN A 265 -4.10 6.74 14.69
CA GLN A 265 -3.94 6.47 13.27
C GLN A 265 -3.92 7.75 12.43
N LEU A 266 -4.83 8.69 12.69
CA LEU A 266 -4.85 9.99 12.01
C LEU A 266 -3.55 10.77 12.22
N LEU A 267 -2.99 10.73 13.43
CA LEU A 267 -1.74 11.42 13.77
C LEU A 267 -0.50 10.74 13.16
N ARG A 268 -0.51 9.40 13.03
CA ARG A 268 0.57 8.64 12.37
C ARG A 268 0.73 8.99 10.89
N LEU A 269 -0.27 9.60 10.27
CA LEU A 269 -0.17 10.14 8.91
C LEU A 269 0.75 11.38 8.81
N ARG A 270 1.31 11.85 9.94
CA ARG A 270 2.16 13.06 10.02
C ARG A 270 1.49 14.27 9.33
N PRO A 271 0.31 14.69 9.81
CA PRO A 271 -0.44 15.74 9.15
C PRO A 271 0.32 17.07 9.19
N VAL A 272 0.24 17.79 8.08
CA VAL A 272 0.86 19.13 7.95
C VAL A 272 0.02 20.21 8.63
N GLU A 273 -1.28 19.97 8.75
CA GLU A 273 -2.21 20.90 9.41
C GLU A 273 -3.44 20.13 9.94
N ALA A 274 -4.11 20.70 10.94
CA ALA A 274 -5.29 20.09 11.56
C ALA A 274 -6.45 21.08 11.73
N VAL A 275 -7.68 20.59 11.57
CA VAL A 275 -8.89 21.32 11.96
C VAL A 275 -9.65 20.46 12.96
N VAL A 276 -9.70 20.90 14.22
CA VAL A 276 -10.37 20.15 15.29
C VAL A 276 -11.48 20.99 15.89
N CYS A 277 -12.71 20.55 15.64
CA CYS A 277 -13.92 21.19 16.09
C CYS A 277 -14.41 20.50 17.38
N GLN A 278 -15.00 21.26 18.28
CA GLN A 278 -15.52 20.77 19.56
C GLN A 278 -16.51 19.61 19.34
N GLY A 279 -16.41 18.58 20.17
CA GLY A 279 -17.25 17.40 20.09
C GLY A 279 -17.21 16.61 21.39
N SER A 280 -17.09 15.30 21.28
CA SER A 280 -16.98 14.39 22.43
C SER A 280 -15.57 14.42 23.04
N GLY A 281 -15.36 13.61 24.09
CA GLY A 281 -14.03 13.38 24.66
C GLY A 281 -12.98 12.89 23.64
N LEU A 282 -13.40 12.29 22.52
CA LEU A 282 -12.50 11.91 21.42
C LEU A 282 -11.94 13.12 20.67
N GLN A 283 -12.74 14.16 20.44
CA GLN A 283 -12.26 15.40 19.82
C GLN A 283 -11.36 16.18 20.78
N SER A 284 -11.70 16.20 22.07
CA SER A 284 -10.83 16.78 23.11
C SER A 284 -9.50 16.05 23.22
N HIS A 285 -9.50 14.71 23.11
CA HIS A 285 -8.29 13.91 23.02
C HIS A 285 -7.45 14.26 21.79
N LEU A 286 -8.06 14.28 20.60
CA LEU A 286 -7.35 14.62 19.36
C LEU A 286 -6.73 16.03 19.45
N ALA A 287 -7.49 17.02 19.93
CA ALA A 287 -7.00 18.39 20.05
C ALA A 287 -5.78 18.52 20.96
N ARG A 288 -5.77 17.79 22.08
CA ARG A 288 -4.62 17.74 22.99
C ARG A 288 -3.40 17.11 22.33
N GLU A 289 -3.57 16.01 21.61
CA GLU A 289 -2.47 15.35 20.91
C GLU A 289 -1.91 16.19 19.75
N VAL A 290 -2.77 16.86 18.99
CA VAL A 290 -2.37 17.82 17.95
C VAL A 290 -1.50 18.93 18.54
N ARG A 291 -1.92 19.51 19.69
CA ARG A 291 -1.12 20.52 20.41
C ARG A 291 0.20 19.95 20.92
N ARG A 292 0.17 18.74 21.50
CA ARG A 292 1.35 18.06 22.04
C ARG A 292 2.41 17.83 20.96
N LEU A 293 1.98 17.49 19.75
CA LEU A 293 2.85 17.24 18.60
C LEU A 293 3.25 18.51 17.83
N GLY A 294 2.75 19.69 18.24
CA GLY A 294 3.09 20.96 17.60
C GLY A 294 2.56 21.10 16.15
N ILE A 295 1.51 20.34 15.80
CA ILE A 295 0.91 20.40 14.46
C ILE A 295 0.15 21.74 14.34
N PRO A 296 0.40 22.56 13.30
CA PRO A 296 -0.39 23.75 13.02
C PRO A 296 -1.88 23.41 12.95
N ALA A 297 -2.73 24.17 13.66
CA ALA A 297 -4.12 23.77 13.80
C ALA A 297 -5.11 24.92 13.99
N HIS A 298 -6.31 24.73 13.45
CA HIS A 298 -7.49 25.52 13.72
C HIS A 298 -8.38 24.77 14.73
N PHE A 299 -8.72 25.43 15.85
CA PHE A 299 -9.63 24.90 16.85
C PHE A 299 -10.90 25.73 16.89
N PHE A 300 -12.05 25.08 16.77
CA PHE A 300 -13.35 25.74 16.83
C PHE A 300 -14.20 25.18 17.98
N ALA A 301 -14.77 26.07 18.78
CA ALA A 301 -15.77 25.75 19.79
C ALA A 301 -17.18 25.77 19.17
N LEU A 302 -18.13 25.08 19.79
CA LEU A 302 -19.54 25.13 19.39
C LEU A 302 -20.10 26.56 19.45
N ALA A 303 -19.57 27.40 20.36
CA ALA A 303 -19.93 28.80 20.50
C ALA A 303 -19.51 29.66 19.29
N ASP A 304 -18.57 29.18 18.46
CA ASP A 304 -18.09 29.90 17.28
C ASP A 304 -19.07 29.78 16.10
N GLN A 305 -20.08 28.90 16.19
CA GLN A 305 -21.06 28.70 15.13
C GLN A 305 -22.04 29.87 15.04
N HIS A 306 -22.15 30.45 13.84
CA HIS A 306 -23.17 31.44 13.55
C HIS A 306 -24.51 30.73 13.35
N HIS A 307 -25.38 30.83 14.33
CA HIS A 307 -26.76 30.42 14.16
C HIS A 307 -27.42 31.46 13.28
N ASN A 308 -27.95 31.04 12.13
CA ASN A 308 -28.80 31.89 11.31
C ASN A 308 -30.09 32.12 12.12
N ARG A 309 -30.09 33.12 13.02
CA ARG A 309 -31.31 33.64 13.64
C ARG A 309 -32.13 34.19 12.48
N ALA A 310 -33.07 33.39 12.00
CA ALA A 310 -34.14 33.88 11.15
C ALA A 310 -34.74 35.09 11.87
N ILE A 311 -34.54 36.26 11.26
CA ILE A 311 -35.25 37.48 11.59
C ILE A 311 -36.73 37.12 11.42
N ARG A 312 -37.47 37.15 12.53
CA ARG A 312 -38.94 37.13 12.52
C ARG A 312 -39.46 38.39 11.87
#